data_AF-A0A8H3TQL3-F1
#
_entry.id   AF-A0A8H3TQL3-F1
#
_cell.length_a   1.000
_cell.length_b   1.000
_cell.length_c   1.000
_cell.angle_alpha   90.00
_cell.angle_beta   90.00
_cell.angle_gamma   90.00
#
_symmetry.space_group_name_H-M   'P 1'
#
loop_
_entity.id
_entity.type
_entity.pdbx_description
1 polymer ?
#
loop_
_entity_poly.entity_id
_entity_poly.type
_entity_poly.pdbx_seq_one_letter_code
_entity_poly.pdbx_strand_id
1 'polypeptide(L)'
;MADLFGASGTDIRRGGRWDMSSMAQHYLTTLPRETIRVLAGFPFSPGQFWLERDLDPPEELERLVFPHAALWLEKMQYVPEQKRTIAAHGFLNLLLRLRRVLLQDCAFLQQRHPDNLLLKHDIFQSDAYRAYAAQVVQRSKAAKAPME
;
A
#
# COMPACT_ATOMS: atom_id res chain seq x y z
N MET A 1 -23.72 5.46 4.07
CA MET A 1 -22.80 5.12 2.95
C MET A 1 -22.18 3.75 3.14
N ALA A 2 -21.39 3.46 4.18
CA ALA A 2 -20.77 2.13 4.35
C ALA A 2 -21.77 0.99 4.67
N ASP A 3 -22.87 1.33 5.32
CA ASP A 3 -24.04 0.47 5.56
C ASP A 3 -24.68 -0.02 4.25
N LEU A 4 -24.77 0.86 3.25
CA LEU A 4 -25.30 0.53 1.91
C LEU A 4 -24.47 -0.51 1.17
N PHE A 5 -23.21 -0.70 1.57
CA PHE A 5 -22.28 -1.66 0.99
C PHE A 5 -22.00 -2.86 1.92
N GLY A 6 -22.82 -3.05 2.96
CA GLY A 6 -22.82 -4.25 3.79
C GLY A 6 -21.84 -4.28 4.96
N ALA A 7 -21.17 -3.17 5.30
CA ALA A 7 -20.35 -3.11 6.51
C ALA A 7 -21.22 -3.20 7.77
N SER A 8 -20.78 -3.95 8.77
CA SER A 8 -21.56 -4.11 10.01
C SER A 8 -21.69 -2.78 10.76
N GLY A 9 -22.86 -2.53 11.36
CA GLY A 9 -23.10 -1.31 12.13
C GLY A 9 -22.15 -1.14 13.33
N THR A 10 -21.64 -2.25 13.88
CA THR A 10 -20.56 -2.24 14.88
C THR A 10 -19.25 -1.70 14.32
N ASP A 11 -18.86 -2.12 13.12
CA ASP A 11 -17.61 -1.69 12.50
C ASP A 11 -17.69 -0.22 12.03
N ILE A 12 -18.86 0.20 11.52
CA ILE A 12 -19.13 1.60 11.14
C ILE A 12 -19.03 2.51 12.36
N ARG A 13 -19.66 2.14 13.49
CA ARG A 13 -19.57 2.91 14.74
C ARG A 13 -18.13 3.01 15.25
N ARG A 14 -17.34 1.94 15.11
CA ARG A 14 -15.91 1.96 15.46
C ARG A 14 -15.10 2.87 14.53
N GLY A 15 -15.37 2.83 13.21
CA GLY A 15 -14.76 3.74 12.24
C GLY A 15 -15.08 5.21 12.50
N GLY A 16 -16.33 5.51 12.87
CA GLY A 16 -16.76 6.86 13.24
C GLY A 16 -16.39 7.29 14.66
N ARG A 17 -15.79 6.40 15.47
CA ARG A 17 -15.55 6.60 16.92
C ARG A 17 -16.83 6.94 17.70
N TRP A 18 -17.97 6.40 17.28
CA TRP A 18 -19.27 6.58 17.94
C TRP A 18 -19.53 5.55 19.04
N ASP A 19 -18.72 4.48 19.09
CA ASP A 19 -18.74 3.52 20.19
C ASP A 19 -17.82 4.01 21.32
N MET A 20 -18.43 4.48 22.41
CA MET A 20 -17.75 4.97 23.62
C MET A 20 -17.65 3.90 24.71
N SER A 21 -17.96 2.63 24.40
CA SER A 21 -17.80 1.55 25.37
C SER A 21 -16.34 1.36 25.76
N SER A 22 -16.10 0.99 27.02
CA SER A 22 -14.75 0.67 27.51
C SER A 22 -14.10 -0.47 26.71
N MET A 23 -14.92 -1.42 26.22
CA MET A 23 -14.49 -2.48 25.31
C MET A 23 -13.90 -1.91 24.01
N ALA A 24 -14.63 -1.00 23.35
CA ALA A 24 -14.18 -0.38 22.11
C ALA A 24 -12.96 0.53 22.30
N GLN A 25 -12.86 1.22 23.43
CA GLN A 25 -11.76 2.14 23.70
C GLN A 25 -10.46 1.45 24.16
N HIS A 26 -10.55 0.38 24.94
CA HIS A 26 -9.38 -0.21 25.60
C HIS A 26 -8.99 -1.59 25.08
N TYR A 27 -9.92 -2.35 24.49
CA TYR A 27 -9.69 -3.76 24.18
C TYR A 27 -9.79 -4.07 22.68
N LEU A 28 -10.57 -3.30 21.92
CA LEU A 28 -10.67 -3.47 20.48
C LEU A 28 -9.53 -2.75 19.73
N THR A 29 -8.37 -3.39 19.67
CA THR A 29 -7.16 -2.89 19.00
C THR A 29 -7.16 -3.04 17.48
N THR A 30 -8.14 -3.75 16.93
CA THR A 30 -8.23 -4.00 15.49
C THR A 30 -8.82 -2.81 14.75
N LEU A 31 -8.26 -2.49 13.59
CA LEU A 31 -8.88 -1.50 12.69
C LEU A 31 -10.26 -2.00 12.21
N PRO A 32 -11.23 -1.10 11.96
CA PRO A 32 -12.54 -1.48 11.43
C PRO A 32 -12.43 -1.88 9.96
N ARG A 33 -12.03 -3.13 9.73
CA ARG A 33 -11.59 -3.63 8.41
C ARG A 33 -12.71 -3.71 7.40
N GLU A 34 -13.95 -4.01 7.81
CA GLU A 34 -15.10 -4.06 6.89
C GLU A 34 -15.38 -2.66 6.38
N THR A 35 -15.42 -1.70 7.31
CA THR A 35 -15.66 -0.29 7.00
C THR A 35 -14.56 0.28 6.10
N ILE A 36 -13.29 0.02 6.42
CA ILE A 36 -12.14 0.49 5.63
C ILE A 36 -12.19 -0.09 4.20
N ARG A 37 -12.50 -1.37 4.03
CA ARG A 37 -12.59 -2.01 2.71
C ARG A 37 -13.69 -1.40 1.86
N VAL A 38 -14.88 -1.33 2.43
CA VAL A 38 -16.06 -0.76 1.77
C VAL A 38 -15.81 0.68 1.33
N LEU A 39 -15.23 1.50 2.21
CA LEU A 39 -14.90 2.88 1.88
C LEU A 39 -13.79 3.00 0.82
N ALA A 40 -12.90 2.01 0.74
CA ALA A 40 -11.90 1.91 -0.32
C ALA A 40 -12.45 1.30 -1.63
N GLY A 41 -13.76 1.03 -1.72
CA GLY A 41 -14.42 0.49 -2.91
C GLY A 41 -14.29 -1.04 -3.06
N PHE A 42 -13.85 -1.75 -2.02
CA PHE A 42 -13.76 -3.21 -2.01
C PHE A 42 -14.96 -3.84 -1.31
N PRO A 43 -15.28 -5.11 -1.62
CA PRO A 43 -16.24 -5.88 -0.84
C PRO A 43 -15.85 -5.95 0.64
N PHE A 44 -16.84 -6.02 1.52
CA PHE A 44 -16.59 -6.16 2.97
C PHE A 44 -15.89 -7.48 3.32
N SER A 45 -16.17 -8.55 2.56
CA SER A 45 -15.62 -9.88 2.77
C SER A 45 -14.12 -9.96 2.48
N PRO A 46 -13.32 -10.67 3.32
CA PRO A 46 -11.89 -10.84 3.10
C PRO A 46 -11.60 -11.68 1.85
N GLY A 47 -10.45 -11.44 1.22
CA GLY A 47 -9.93 -12.28 0.12
C GLY A 47 -10.56 -12.02 -1.25
N GLN A 48 -11.57 -11.16 -1.35
CA GLN A 48 -12.28 -10.87 -2.61
C GLN A 48 -11.59 -9.84 -3.51
N PHE A 49 -10.32 -9.50 -3.24
CA PHE A 49 -9.57 -8.55 -4.05
C PHE A 49 -8.26 -9.18 -4.51
N TRP A 50 -8.00 -9.04 -5.80
CA TRP A 50 -6.78 -9.48 -6.45
C TRP A 50 -6.07 -8.29 -7.09
N LEU A 51 -4.77 -8.16 -6.84
CA LEU A 51 -3.95 -7.10 -7.40
C LEU A 51 -3.23 -7.60 -8.65
N GLU A 52 -3.80 -7.34 -9.82
CA GLU A 52 -3.26 -7.83 -11.10
C GLU A 52 -1.82 -7.39 -11.40
N ARG A 53 -1.48 -6.19 -10.90
CA ARG A 53 -0.16 -5.57 -11.05
C ARG A 53 0.86 -5.99 -10.01
N ASP A 54 0.52 -6.96 -9.14
CA ASP A 54 1.41 -7.41 -8.07
C ASP A 54 2.57 -8.23 -8.64
N LEU A 55 3.60 -7.51 -9.06
CA LEU A 55 4.89 -8.03 -9.49
C LEU A 55 5.97 -7.35 -8.67
N ASP A 56 6.81 -8.12 -7.98
CA ASP A 56 7.90 -7.56 -7.19
C ASP A 56 8.90 -6.82 -8.09
N PRO A 57 9.17 -5.53 -7.82
CA PRO A 57 10.19 -4.80 -8.56
C PRO A 57 11.60 -5.34 -8.31
N PRO A 58 12.51 -5.24 -9.29
CA PRO A 58 13.93 -5.47 -9.08
C PRO A 58 14.49 -4.66 -7.91
N GLU A 59 15.34 -5.27 -7.09
CA GLU A 59 15.90 -4.62 -5.89
C GLU A 59 16.68 -3.33 -6.24
N GLU A 60 17.35 -3.32 -7.39
CA GLU A 60 18.06 -2.15 -7.90
C GLU A 60 17.14 -0.94 -8.08
N LEU A 61 15.93 -1.14 -8.63
CA LEU A 61 14.93 -0.08 -8.79
C LEU A 61 14.31 0.32 -7.46
N GLU A 62 14.04 -0.65 -6.58
CA GLU A 62 13.52 -0.39 -5.24
C GLU A 62 14.47 0.48 -4.41
N ARG A 63 15.79 0.31 -4.54
CA ARG A 63 16.79 1.12 -3.82
C ARG A 63 16.84 2.57 -4.29
N LEU A 64 16.40 2.86 -5.52
CA LEU A 64 16.37 4.23 -6.05
C LEU A 64 15.18 5.04 -5.53
N VAL A 65 14.11 4.39 -5.07
CA VAL A 65 12.90 5.05 -4.54
C VAL A 65 12.94 5.04 -3.01
N PHE A 66 12.97 6.24 -2.41
CA PHE A 66 13.20 6.45 -0.98
C PHE A 66 14.50 5.79 -0.45
N PRO A 67 15.68 6.12 -1.03
CA PRO A 67 16.94 5.43 -0.72
C PRO A 67 17.30 5.45 0.76
N HIS A 68 16.96 6.54 1.46
CA HIS A 68 17.29 6.71 2.87
C HIS A 68 16.37 5.90 3.80
N ALA A 69 15.19 5.44 3.34
CA ALA A 69 14.24 4.76 4.21
C ALA A 69 14.81 3.45 4.75
N ALA A 70 15.46 2.65 3.90
CA ALA A 70 16.11 1.40 4.30
C ALA A 70 17.28 1.68 5.27
N LEU A 71 18.12 2.66 4.95
CA LEU A 71 19.25 3.07 5.79
C LEU A 71 18.79 3.49 7.19
N TRP A 72 17.76 4.32 7.28
CA TRP A 72 17.24 4.77 8.58
C TRP A 72 16.57 3.63 9.34
N LEU A 73 15.87 2.72 8.66
CA LEU A 73 15.24 1.57 9.30
C LEU A 73 16.29 0.64 9.93
N GLU A 74 17.42 0.42 9.26
CA GLU A 74 18.55 -0.32 9.81
C GLU A 74 19.17 0.42 11.01
N LYS A 75 19.42 1.72 10.87
CA LYS A 75 19.98 2.54 11.95
C LYS A 75 19.12 2.53 13.22
N MET A 76 17.80 2.37 13.11
CA MET A 76 16.91 2.28 14.27
C MET A 76 17.23 1.11 15.20
N GLN A 77 17.85 0.03 14.69
CA GLN A 77 18.25 -1.11 15.53
C GLN A 77 19.29 -0.71 16.58
N TYR A 78 20.11 0.30 16.29
CA TYR A 78 21.15 0.80 17.18
C TYR A 78 20.69 1.99 18.04
N VAL A 79 19.47 2.49 17.84
CA VAL A 79 18.91 3.57 18.67
C VAL A 79 18.55 3.01 20.06
N PRO A 80 18.95 3.66 21.16
CA PRO A 80 18.55 3.27 22.51
C PRO A 80 17.04 3.18 22.64
N GLU A 81 16.54 2.17 23.36
CA GLU A 81 15.10 1.88 23.48
C GLU A 81 14.26 3.09 23.90
N GLN A 82 14.80 3.91 24.82
CA GLN A 82 14.14 5.12 25.34
C GLN A 82 13.92 6.20 24.28
N LYS A 83 14.67 6.15 23.16
CA LYS A 83 14.57 7.08 22.03
C LYS A 83 13.89 6.46 20.80
N ARG A 84 13.54 5.16 20.84
CA ARG A 84 12.86 4.51 19.72
C ARG A 84 11.41 4.98 19.66
N THR A 85 10.97 5.39 18.47
CA THR A 85 9.58 5.76 18.25
C THR A 85 8.91 4.71 17.36
N ILE A 86 7.83 4.11 17.85
CA ILE A 86 7.01 3.14 17.09
C ILE A 86 6.52 3.79 15.79
N ALA A 87 6.18 5.08 15.86
CA ALA A 87 5.75 5.86 14.71
C ALA A 87 6.82 5.96 13.62
N ALA A 88 8.08 6.23 13.94
CA ALA A 88 9.12 6.32 12.91
C ALA A 88 9.43 4.95 12.29
N HIS A 89 9.41 3.87 13.08
CA HIS A 89 9.54 2.51 12.53
C HIS A 89 8.39 2.19 11.57
N GLY A 90 7.15 2.46 11.97
CA GLY A 90 5.97 2.29 11.13
C GLY A 90 6.01 3.14 9.86
N PHE A 91 6.44 4.40 9.97
CA PHE A 91 6.57 5.32 8.85
C PHE A 91 7.62 4.87 7.83
N LEU A 92 8.79 4.40 8.28
CA LEU A 92 9.82 3.89 7.38
C LEU A 92 9.36 2.62 6.66
N ASN A 93 8.71 1.69 7.37
CA ASN A 93 8.10 0.51 6.73
C ASN A 93 7.02 0.90 5.72
N LEU A 94 6.21 1.94 6.02
CA LEU A 94 5.23 2.48 5.08
C LEU A 94 5.91 3.00 3.81
N LEU A 95 6.98 3.80 3.93
CA LEU A 95 7.73 4.28 2.76
C LEU A 95 8.30 3.13 1.93
N LEU A 96 8.86 2.10 2.57
CA LEU A 96 9.36 0.91 1.88
C LEU A 96 8.24 0.14 1.16
N ARG A 97 7.03 0.10 1.73
CA ARG A 97 5.87 -0.48 1.04
C ARG A 97 5.43 0.37 -0.14
N LEU A 98 5.36 1.70 0.04
CA LEU A 98 4.94 2.64 -1.00
C LEU A 98 5.92 2.69 -2.18
N ARG A 99 7.21 2.42 -1.97
CA ARG A 99 8.19 2.38 -3.07
C ARG A 99 7.82 1.33 -4.13
N ARG A 100 7.33 0.17 -3.69
CA ARG A 100 6.87 -0.90 -4.59
C ARG A 100 5.60 -0.48 -5.33
N VAL A 101 4.64 0.09 -4.60
CA VAL A 101 3.39 0.59 -5.16
C VAL A 101 3.67 1.67 -6.21
N LEU A 102 4.60 2.60 -5.95
CA LEU A 102 5.00 3.62 -6.91
C LEU A 102 5.57 3.00 -8.19
N LEU A 103 6.50 2.05 -8.08
CA LEU A 103 7.10 1.38 -9.25
C LEU A 103 6.04 0.59 -10.06
N GLN A 104 5.12 -0.09 -9.38
CA GLN A 104 4.04 -0.84 -10.02
C GLN A 104 3.03 0.10 -10.71
N ASP A 105 2.56 1.13 -10.02
CA ASP A 105 1.51 2.02 -10.51
C ASP A 105 2.02 2.95 -11.63
N CYS A 106 3.29 3.34 -11.56
CA CYS A 106 3.90 4.18 -12.60
C CYS A 106 3.97 3.49 -13.97
N ALA A 107 3.97 2.15 -14.02
CA ALA A 107 3.90 1.41 -15.28
C ALA A 107 2.60 1.70 -16.05
N PHE A 108 1.49 1.87 -15.32
CA PHE A 108 0.21 2.27 -15.90
C PHE A 108 0.10 3.78 -16.09
N LEU A 109 0.70 4.56 -15.18
CA LEU A 109 0.74 6.01 -15.29
C LEU A 109 1.44 6.45 -16.59
N GLN A 110 2.50 5.77 -17.00
CA GLN A 110 3.19 6.03 -18.27
C GLN A 110 2.29 5.87 -19.50
N GLN A 111 1.35 4.92 -19.48
CA GLN A 111 0.43 4.70 -20.60
C GLN A 111 -0.68 5.74 -20.64
N ARG A 112 -1.16 6.16 -19.47
CA ARG A 112 -2.35 7.00 -19.33
C ARG A 112 -2.03 8.50 -19.34
N HIS A 113 -0.87 8.85 -18.80
CA HIS A 113 -0.42 10.23 -18.58
C HIS A 113 1.10 10.35 -18.80
N PRO A 114 1.59 10.20 -20.05
CA PRO A 114 3.02 10.22 -20.35
C PRO A 114 3.70 11.55 -19.96
N ASP A 115 2.95 12.66 -19.96
CA ASP A 115 3.46 14.00 -19.62
C ASP A 115 3.61 14.26 -18.11
N ASN A 116 3.30 13.27 -17.26
CA ASN A 116 3.37 13.42 -15.82
C ASN A 116 4.80 13.77 -15.35
N LEU A 117 4.93 14.78 -14.50
CA LEU A 117 6.22 15.27 -13.99
C LEU A 117 7.02 14.19 -13.24
N LEU A 118 6.35 13.28 -12.54
CA LEU A 118 6.99 12.19 -11.82
C LEU A 118 7.75 11.27 -12.78
N LEU A 119 7.21 11.04 -13.98
CA LEU A 119 7.81 10.16 -14.99
C LEU A 119 9.02 10.78 -15.70
N LYS A 120 9.28 12.08 -15.50
CA LYS A 120 10.47 12.75 -16.02
C LYS A 120 11.73 12.39 -15.22
N HIS A 121 11.59 11.76 -14.07
CA HIS A 121 12.72 11.31 -13.26
C HIS A 121 13.47 10.13 -13.91
N ASP A 122 14.80 10.13 -13.83
CA ASP A 122 15.69 9.18 -14.55
C ASP A 122 15.37 7.70 -14.28
N ILE A 123 14.95 7.38 -13.06
CA ILE A 123 14.48 6.03 -12.68
C ILE A 123 13.48 5.49 -13.70
N PHE A 124 12.48 6.29 -14.06
CA PHE A 124 11.38 5.88 -14.95
C PHE A 124 11.76 5.91 -16.44
N GLN A 125 12.92 6.48 -16.77
CA GLN A 125 13.51 6.48 -18.10
C GLN A 125 14.57 5.39 -18.30
N SER A 126 15.02 4.75 -17.22
CA SER A 126 16.00 3.67 -17.28
C SER A 126 15.48 2.44 -18.03
N ASP A 127 16.37 1.74 -18.74
CA ASP A 127 16.01 0.51 -19.45
C ASP A 127 15.53 -0.58 -18.49
N ALA A 128 16.14 -0.66 -17.30
CA ALA A 128 15.73 -1.56 -16.24
C ALA A 128 14.26 -1.34 -15.84
N TYR A 129 13.85 -0.08 -15.66
CA TYR A 129 12.46 0.22 -15.34
C TYR A 129 11.52 -0.02 -16.53
N ARG A 130 11.90 0.33 -17.76
CA ARG A 130 11.06 0.06 -18.95
C ARG A 130 10.79 -1.44 -19.12
N ALA A 131 11.81 -2.27 -18.92
CA ALA A 131 11.66 -3.73 -18.96
C ALA A 131 10.71 -4.24 -17.87
N TYR A 132 10.84 -3.73 -16.63
CA TYR A 132 9.95 -4.06 -15.53
C TYR A 132 8.50 -3.60 -15.79
N ALA A 133 8.30 -2.36 -16.23
CA ALA A 133 6.99 -1.79 -16.52
C ALA A 133 6.25 -2.59 -17.60
N ALA A 134 6.96 -3.04 -18.64
CA ALA A 134 6.38 -3.92 -19.66
C ALA A 134 5.88 -5.24 -19.07
N GLN A 135 6.65 -5.86 -18.16
CA GLN A 135 6.25 -7.09 -17.47
C GLN A 135 5.02 -6.88 -16.57
N VAL A 136 4.97 -5.79 -15.81
CA VAL A 136 3.81 -5.44 -14.96
C VAL A 136 2.53 -5.37 -15.80
N VAL A 137 2.59 -4.66 -16.93
CA VAL A 137 1.46 -4.46 -17.83
C VAL A 137 1.05 -5.76 -18.50
N GLN A 138 2.02 -6.55 -18.97
CA GLN A 138 1.75 -7.85 -19.57
C GLN A 138 1.09 -8.81 -18.57
N ARG A 139 1.60 -8.84 -17.33
CA ARG A 139 1.03 -9.64 -16.24
C ARG A 139 -0.40 -9.22 -15.94
N SER A 140 -0.69 -7.92 -15.82
CA SER A 140 -2.06 -7.47 -15.56
C SER A 140 -3.03 -7.85 -16.68
N LYS A 141 -2.61 -7.76 -17.96
CA LYS A 141 -3.43 -8.24 -19.09
C LYS A 141 -3.65 -9.75 -19.10
N ALA A 142 -2.69 -10.53 -18.61
CA ALA A 142 -2.77 -11.99 -18.54
C ALA A 142 -3.47 -12.49 -17.26
N ALA A 143 -3.52 -11.66 -16.22
CA ALA A 143 -4.12 -11.99 -14.94
C ALA A 143 -5.64 -12.12 -15.12
N LYS A 144 -6.14 -13.35 -15.05
CA LYS A 144 -7.55 -13.61 -14.73
C LYS A 144 -7.67 -13.70 -13.21
N ALA A 145 -8.79 -13.25 -12.65
CA ALA A 145 -9.09 -13.49 -11.25
C ALA A 145 -8.89 -15.00 -10.96
N PRO A 146 -8.14 -15.38 -9.91
CA PRO A 146 -8.08 -16.79 -9.51
C PRO A 146 -9.53 -17.27 -9.30
N MET A 147 -9.88 -18.37 -9.97
CA MET A 147 -11.24 -18.92 -10.06
C MET A 147 -12.00 -18.83 -8.73
N GLU A 148 -13.26 -18.36 -8.80
CA GLU A 148 -14.29 -18.66 -7.79
C GLU A 148 -14.43 -20.17 -7.59
#